data_AF-A0A829C8M7-F1
#
_entry.id   AF-A0A829C8M7-F1
#
_cell.length_a   1.000
_cell.length_b   1.000
_cell.length_c   1.000
_cell.angle_alpha   90.00
_cell.angle_beta   90.00
_cell.angle_gamma   90.00
#
_symmetry.space_group_name_H-M   'P 1'
#
loop_
_entity.id
_entity.type
_entity.pdbx_description
1 polymer ?
#
loop_
_entity_poly.entity_id
_entity_poly.type
_entity_poly.pdbx_seq_one_letter_code
_entity_poly.pdbx_strand_id
1 'polypeptide(L)'
;PGANEASNAVAAATITPFPFGELAKFLEMAAQAFTEVGELIMKSAEAWAVGFVELITGLVNFEPWLVLTGMIDMFFATVGFALGVFVLVPLLEFAVVLELAILSIGWIISNIFGAIPVLAGPLLGALAAAVVPGVAGVTGLAGLAAVPAVGAAAGAPAALVGSVAP
;
A
#
# COMPACT_ATOMS: atom_id res chain seq x y z
N PRO A 1 -3.21 28.34 -9.01
CA PRO A 1 -2.82 27.18 -8.19
C PRO A 1 -1.30 27.16 -7.96
N GLY A 2 -0.87 27.35 -6.73
CA GLY A 2 0.55 27.26 -6.35
C GLY A 2 1.05 25.81 -6.34
N ALA A 3 2.37 25.61 -6.45
CA ALA A 3 2.98 24.28 -6.43
C ALA A 3 2.58 23.44 -5.20
N ASN A 4 2.37 24.09 -4.05
CA ASN A 4 1.89 23.44 -2.82
C ASN A 4 0.43 22.95 -2.93
N GLU A 5 -0.42 23.66 -3.66
CA GLU A 5 -1.84 23.28 -3.84
C GLU A 5 -1.97 22.10 -4.79
N ALA A 6 -1.16 22.05 -5.85
CA ALA A 6 -1.07 20.89 -6.75
C ALA A 6 -0.46 19.66 -6.04
N SER A 7 0.58 19.86 -5.23
CA SER A 7 1.18 18.77 -4.45
C SER A 7 0.23 18.21 -3.39
N ASN A 8 -0.55 19.07 -2.72
CA ASN A 8 -1.57 18.62 -1.76
C ASN A 8 -2.76 17.94 -2.45
N ALA A 9 -3.19 18.43 -3.61
CA ALA A 9 -4.27 17.81 -4.39
C ALA A 9 -3.87 16.42 -4.91
N VAL A 10 -2.61 16.23 -5.31
CA VAL A 10 -2.09 14.92 -5.74
C VAL A 10 -1.85 13.99 -4.54
N ALA A 11 -1.37 14.50 -3.41
CA ALA A 11 -1.25 13.71 -2.18
C ALA A 11 -2.61 13.21 -1.66
N ALA A 12 -3.70 13.94 -1.97
CA ALA A 12 -5.06 13.56 -1.63
C ALA A 12 -5.75 12.68 -2.70
N ALA A 13 -5.15 12.49 -3.87
CA ALA A 13 -5.77 11.79 -4.99
C ALA A 13 -5.39 10.31 -5.01
N THR A 14 -6.38 9.44 -4.78
CA THR A 14 -6.28 8.01 -5.13
C THR A 14 -6.36 7.86 -6.65
N ILE A 15 -5.29 7.39 -7.27
CA ILE A 15 -5.12 7.25 -8.72
C ILE A 15 -5.59 5.87 -9.19
N THR A 16 -5.26 4.82 -8.45
CA THR A 16 -5.79 3.48 -8.69
C THR A 16 -6.83 3.17 -7.61
N PRO A 17 -8.10 2.88 -7.97
CA PRO A 17 -9.11 2.53 -6.99
C PRO A 17 -8.72 1.24 -6.27
N PHE A 18 -9.12 1.11 -5.01
CA PHE A 18 -8.83 -0.09 -4.22
C PHE A 18 -9.50 -1.33 -4.86
N PRO A 19 -8.79 -2.47 -4.99
CA PRO A 19 -9.30 -3.65 -5.70
C PRO A 19 -10.27 -4.46 -4.83
N PHE A 20 -11.42 -3.87 -4.50
CA PHE A 20 -12.48 -4.51 -3.70
C PHE A 20 -12.98 -5.83 -4.30
N GLY A 21 -13.00 -5.95 -5.63
CA GLY A 21 -13.43 -7.18 -6.30
C GLY A 21 -12.49 -8.37 -6.06
N GLU A 22 -11.18 -8.12 -6.04
CA GLU A 22 -10.18 -9.14 -5.72
C GLU A 22 -10.23 -9.50 -4.24
N LEU A 23 -10.35 -8.49 -3.38
CA LEU A 23 -10.55 -8.69 -1.95
C LEU A 23 -11.78 -9.56 -1.66
N ALA A 24 -12.92 -9.26 -2.27
CA ALA A 24 -14.16 -10.01 -2.06
C ALA A 24 -14.02 -11.48 -2.46
N LYS A 25 -13.44 -11.75 -3.64
CA LYS A 25 -13.17 -13.13 -4.11
C LYS A 25 -12.22 -13.88 -3.18
N PHE A 26 -11.18 -13.19 -2.70
CA PHE A 26 -10.24 -13.76 -1.76
C PHE A 26 -10.92 -14.13 -0.44
N LEU A 27 -11.70 -13.21 0.13
CA LEU A 27 -12.43 -13.44 1.38
C LEU A 27 -13.47 -14.56 1.25
N GLU A 28 -14.14 -14.66 0.10
CA GLU A 28 -15.07 -15.76 -0.19
C GLU A 28 -14.33 -17.12 -0.22
N MET A 29 -13.19 -17.19 -0.90
CA MET A 29 -12.35 -18.38 -0.94
C MET A 29 -11.81 -18.76 0.45
N ALA A 30 -11.37 -17.76 1.23
CA ALA A 30 -10.90 -17.97 2.60
C ALA A 30 -12.02 -18.48 3.51
N ALA A 31 -13.22 -17.91 3.42
CA ALA A 31 -14.38 -18.35 4.19
C ALA A 31 -14.77 -19.80 3.86
N GLN A 32 -14.72 -20.17 2.59
CA GLN A 32 -14.95 -21.56 2.18
C GLN A 32 -13.89 -22.49 2.77
N ALA A 33 -12.61 -22.13 2.69
CA ALA A 33 -11.53 -22.95 3.24
C ALA A 33 -11.63 -23.11 4.77
N PHE A 34 -11.99 -22.05 5.50
CA PHE A 34 -12.28 -22.15 6.94
C PHE A 34 -13.47 -23.05 7.23
N THR A 35 -14.49 -23.04 6.38
CA THR A 35 -15.66 -23.92 6.52
C THR A 35 -15.25 -25.38 6.36
N GLU A 36 -14.47 -25.71 5.33
CA GLU A 36 -13.97 -27.06 5.09
C GLU A 36 -13.09 -27.57 6.24
N VAL A 37 -12.22 -26.72 6.78
CA VAL A 37 -11.40 -27.07 7.96
C VAL A 37 -12.25 -27.21 9.21
N GLY A 38 -13.24 -26.34 9.40
CA GLY A 38 -14.21 -26.45 10.50
C GLY A 38 -14.99 -27.76 10.44
N GLU A 39 -15.44 -28.18 9.25
CA GLU A 39 -16.09 -29.47 9.05
C GLU A 39 -15.17 -30.64 9.39
N LEU A 40 -13.90 -30.60 8.96
CA LEU A 40 -12.91 -31.62 9.31
C LEU A 40 -12.78 -31.75 10.83
N ILE A 41 -12.65 -30.63 11.54
CA ILE A 41 -12.53 -30.61 13.01
C ILE A 41 -13.78 -31.20 13.65
N MET A 42 -14.98 -30.81 13.21
CA MET A 42 -16.24 -31.33 13.77
C MET A 42 -16.42 -32.82 13.49
N LYS A 43 -16.20 -33.27 12.25
CA LYS A 43 -16.24 -34.69 11.88
C LYS A 43 -15.22 -35.51 12.68
N SER A 44 -14.04 -34.95 12.93
CA SER A 44 -13.02 -35.58 13.76
C SER A 44 -13.48 -35.70 15.22
N ALA A 45 -14.07 -34.65 15.80
CA ALA A 45 -14.60 -34.69 17.16
C ALA A 45 -15.75 -35.71 17.30
N GLU A 46 -16.65 -35.78 16.30
CA GLU A 46 -17.74 -36.76 16.26
C GLU A 46 -17.19 -38.19 16.16
N ALA A 47 -16.26 -38.44 15.23
CA ALA A 47 -15.63 -39.74 15.07
C ALA A 47 -14.90 -40.20 16.34
N TRP A 48 -14.28 -39.26 17.07
CA TRP A 48 -13.66 -39.57 18.35
C TRP A 48 -14.69 -40.03 19.39
N ALA A 49 -15.84 -39.35 19.46
CA ALA A 49 -16.92 -39.71 20.39
C ALA A 49 -17.53 -41.08 20.04
N VAL A 50 -17.73 -41.36 18.74
CA VAL A 50 -18.21 -42.67 18.26
C VAL A 50 -17.21 -43.77 18.62
N GLY A 51 -15.92 -43.59 18.29
CA GLY A 51 -14.88 -44.55 18.63
C GLY A 51 -14.75 -44.80 20.13
N PHE A 52 -15.00 -43.78 20.97
CA PHE A 52 -15.04 -43.94 22.43
C PHE A 52 -16.21 -44.82 22.89
N VAL A 53 -17.41 -44.63 22.32
CA VAL A 53 -18.57 -45.49 22.63
C VAL A 53 -18.33 -46.93 22.17
N GLU A 54 -17.75 -47.12 20.99
CA GLU A 54 -17.38 -48.46 20.49
C GLU A 54 -16.37 -49.14 21.41
N LEU A 55 -15.34 -48.40 21.85
CA LEU A 55 -14.34 -48.90 22.79
C LEU A 55 -15.00 -49.40 24.09
N ILE A 56 -15.86 -48.57 24.71
CA ILE A 56 -16.55 -48.96 25.95
C ILE A 56 -17.46 -50.15 25.71
N THR A 57 -18.22 -50.15 24.61
CA THR A 57 -19.14 -51.25 24.25
C THR A 57 -18.37 -52.56 24.04
N GLY A 58 -17.26 -52.51 23.32
CA GLY A 58 -16.39 -53.66 23.10
C GLY A 58 -15.79 -54.19 24.39
N LEU A 59 -15.39 -53.30 25.31
CA LEU A 59 -14.87 -53.70 26.63
C LEU A 59 -15.94 -54.37 27.50
N VAL A 60 -17.16 -53.81 27.52
CA VAL A 60 -18.29 -54.35 28.31
C VAL A 60 -18.73 -55.73 27.79
N ASN A 61 -18.76 -55.90 26.47
CA ASN A 61 -19.22 -57.14 25.83
C ASN A 61 -18.09 -58.16 25.60
N PHE A 62 -16.86 -57.86 26.01
CA PHE A 62 -15.67 -58.67 25.74
C PHE A 62 -15.49 -58.99 24.24
N GLU A 63 -15.70 -57.99 23.37
CA GLU A 63 -15.54 -58.07 21.92
C GLU A 63 -14.22 -57.40 21.50
N PRO A 64 -13.11 -58.17 21.35
CA PRO A 64 -11.78 -57.57 21.15
C PRO A 64 -11.67 -56.83 19.81
N TRP A 65 -12.45 -57.23 18.82
CA TRP A 65 -12.49 -56.56 17.52
C TRP A 65 -13.08 -55.15 17.63
N LEU A 66 -14.19 -54.99 18.35
CA LEU A 66 -14.83 -53.69 18.54
C LEU A 66 -13.98 -52.75 19.40
N VAL A 67 -13.26 -53.30 20.38
CA VAL A 67 -12.24 -52.55 21.14
C VAL A 67 -11.16 -52.00 20.20
N LEU A 68 -10.66 -52.84 19.29
CA LEU A 68 -9.61 -52.44 18.36
C LEU A 68 -10.09 -51.37 17.37
N THR A 69 -11.29 -51.51 16.80
CA THR A 69 -11.85 -50.48 15.89
C THR A 69 -12.05 -49.16 16.61
N GLY A 70 -12.65 -49.17 17.80
CA GLY A 70 -12.83 -47.97 18.61
C GLY A 70 -11.51 -47.25 18.92
N MET A 71 -10.45 -47.99 19.27
CA MET A 71 -9.11 -47.41 19.47
C MET A 71 -8.52 -46.79 18.20
N ILE A 72 -8.67 -47.46 17.06
CA ILE A 72 -8.15 -46.99 15.76
C ILE A 72 -8.90 -45.72 15.33
N ASP A 73 -10.22 -45.71 15.43
CA ASP A 73 -11.05 -44.58 15.03
C ASP A 73 -10.79 -43.36 15.92
N MET A 74 -10.67 -43.57 17.24
CA MET A 74 -10.25 -42.52 18.16
C MET A 74 -8.86 -41.96 17.82
N PHE A 75 -7.91 -42.81 17.41
CA PHE A 75 -6.57 -42.36 17.02
C PHE A 75 -6.63 -41.48 15.78
N PHE A 76 -7.26 -41.94 14.69
CA PHE A 76 -7.35 -41.16 13.46
C PHE A 76 -8.17 -39.88 13.64
N ALA A 77 -9.24 -39.94 14.42
CA ALA A 77 -10.02 -38.77 14.81
C ALA A 77 -9.15 -37.74 15.56
N THR A 78 -8.30 -38.18 16.49
CA THR A 78 -7.36 -37.29 17.20
C THR A 78 -6.36 -36.64 16.24
N VAL A 79 -5.83 -37.41 15.28
CA VAL A 79 -4.92 -36.89 14.25
C VAL A 79 -5.63 -35.87 13.36
N GLY A 80 -6.85 -36.15 12.88
CA GLY A 80 -7.65 -35.24 12.06
C GLY A 80 -7.97 -33.94 12.80
N PHE A 81 -8.35 -34.03 14.07
CA PHE A 81 -8.58 -32.88 14.93
C PHE A 81 -7.30 -32.05 15.12
N ALA A 82 -6.18 -32.69 15.42
CA ALA A 82 -4.90 -32.01 15.61
C ALA A 82 -4.41 -31.31 14.34
N LEU A 83 -4.55 -31.95 13.17
CA LEU A 83 -4.24 -31.34 11.88
C LEU A 83 -5.13 -30.13 11.61
N GLY A 84 -6.44 -30.25 11.84
CA GLY A 84 -7.37 -29.15 11.68
C GLY A 84 -7.00 -27.94 12.54
N VAL A 85 -6.83 -28.15 13.85
CA VAL A 85 -6.63 -27.07 14.83
C VAL A 85 -5.21 -26.50 14.82
N PHE A 86 -4.19 -27.34 14.77
CA PHE A 86 -2.80 -26.90 14.99
C PHE A 86 -2.03 -26.65 13.70
N VAL A 87 -2.53 -27.10 12.55
CA VAL A 87 -1.84 -26.95 11.27
C VAL A 87 -2.69 -26.12 10.31
N LEU A 88 -3.90 -26.57 9.98
CA LEU A 88 -4.70 -25.98 8.92
C LEU A 88 -5.25 -24.60 9.31
N VAL A 89 -5.81 -24.45 10.52
CA VAL A 89 -6.31 -23.14 10.99
C VAL A 89 -5.20 -22.08 11.02
N PRO A 90 -4.03 -22.30 11.67
CA PRO A 90 -2.94 -21.32 11.65
C PRO A 90 -2.42 -21.00 10.25
N LEU A 91 -2.34 -22.01 9.37
CA LEU A 91 -1.89 -21.80 7.99
C LEU A 91 -2.87 -20.90 7.22
N LEU A 92 -4.18 -21.13 7.38
CA LEU A 92 -5.23 -20.32 6.78
C LEU A 92 -5.21 -18.88 7.31
N GLU A 93 -5.12 -18.70 8.62
CA GLU A 93 -5.01 -17.37 9.22
C GLU A 93 -3.79 -16.61 8.69
N PHE A 94 -2.64 -17.27 8.62
CA PHE A 94 -1.43 -16.68 8.07
C PHE A 94 -1.59 -16.29 6.59
N ALA A 95 -2.18 -17.18 5.77
CA ALA A 95 -2.44 -16.91 4.37
C ALA A 95 -3.38 -15.70 4.19
N VAL A 96 -4.42 -15.58 5.02
CA VAL A 96 -5.34 -14.44 5.02
C VAL A 96 -4.64 -13.14 5.35
N VAL A 97 -3.84 -13.12 6.42
CA VAL A 97 -3.10 -11.91 6.80
C VAL A 97 -2.10 -11.51 5.72
N LEU A 98 -1.38 -12.48 5.16
CA LEU A 98 -0.38 -12.24 4.12
C LEU A 98 -1.02 -11.66 2.86
N GLU A 99 -2.11 -12.25 2.37
CA GLU A 99 -2.75 -11.79 1.14
C GLU A 99 -3.38 -10.40 1.33
N LEU A 100 -4.02 -10.14 2.48
CA LEU A 100 -4.51 -8.81 2.82
C LEU A 100 -3.38 -7.77 2.85
N ALA A 101 -2.21 -8.14 3.38
CA ALA A 101 -1.04 -7.27 3.38
C ALA A 101 -0.54 -7.02 1.96
N ILE A 102 -0.40 -8.05 1.12
CA ILE A 102 0.04 -7.91 -0.29
C ILE A 102 -0.91 -7.00 -1.06
N LEU A 103 -2.21 -7.20 -0.93
CA LEU A 103 -3.24 -6.46 -1.67
C LEU A 103 -3.30 -5.00 -1.22
N SER A 104 -3.19 -4.75 0.10
CA SER A 104 -3.16 -3.40 0.67
C SER A 104 -1.86 -2.65 0.34
N ILE A 105 -0.71 -3.28 0.54
CA ILE A 105 0.61 -2.68 0.29
C ILE A 105 0.81 -2.48 -1.20
N GLY A 106 0.44 -3.45 -2.03
CA GLY A 106 0.51 -3.35 -3.48
C GLY A 106 -0.32 -2.18 -4.01
N TRP A 107 -1.53 -1.99 -3.48
CA TRP A 107 -2.37 -0.83 -3.81
C TRP A 107 -1.73 0.50 -3.37
N ILE A 108 -1.17 0.59 -2.16
CA ILE A 108 -0.46 1.79 -1.68
C ILE A 108 0.71 2.12 -2.61
N ILE A 109 1.56 1.14 -2.92
CA ILE A 109 2.71 1.30 -3.80
C ILE A 109 2.26 1.77 -5.19
N SER A 110 1.20 1.16 -5.74
CA SER A 110 0.64 1.53 -7.04
C SER A 110 0.20 3.00 -7.09
N ASN A 111 -0.43 3.51 -6.03
CA ASN A 111 -0.83 4.92 -5.95
C ASN A 111 0.37 5.87 -5.82
N ILE A 112 1.41 5.48 -5.07
CA ILE A 112 2.63 6.29 -4.92
C ILE A 112 3.37 6.42 -6.26
N PHE A 113 3.61 5.31 -6.96
CA PHE A 113 4.29 5.34 -8.26
C PHE A 113 3.41 5.93 -9.37
N GLY A 114 2.11 5.66 -9.34
CA GLY A 114 1.12 6.25 -10.26
C GLY A 114 1.01 7.77 -10.16
N ALA A 115 1.36 8.36 -9.00
CA ALA A 115 1.37 9.81 -8.79
C ALA A 115 2.58 10.52 -9.41
N ILE A 116 3.69 9.80 -9.68
CA ILE A 116 4.94 10.39 -10.18
C ILE A 116 4.75 11.13 -11.51
N PRO A 117 4.08 10.58 -12.54
CA PRO A 117 3.80 11.30 -13.80
C PRO A 117 2.92 12.54 -13.59
N VAL A 118 1.98 12.48 -12.65
CA VAL A 118 1.05 13.59 -12.34
C VAL A 118 1.78 14.76 -11.67
N LEU A 119 2.80 14.47 -10.85
CA LEU A 119 3.69 15.47 -10.26
C LEU A 119 4.74 16.01 -11.24
N ALA A 120 5.22 15.19 -12.18
CA ALA A 120 6.25 15.59 -13.14
C ALA A 120 5.80 16.70 -14.09
N GLY A 121 4.54 16.68 -14.56
CA GLY A 121 4.00 17.69 -15.47
C GLY A 121 3.97 19.12 -14.88
N PRO A 122 3.36 19.35 -13.72
CA PRO A 122 3.37 20.64 -13.03
C PRO A 122 4.80 21.09 -12.64
N LEU A 123 5.67 20.17 -12.24
CA LEU A 123 7.05 20.50 -11.85
C LEU A 123 7.90 20.90 -13.07
N LEU A 124 7.76 20.19 -14.20
CA LEU A 124 8.40 20.56 -15.47
C LEU A 124 7.82 21.84 -16.06
N GLY A 125 6.51 22.05 -15.94
CA GLY A 125 5.85 23.29 -16.35
C GLY A 125 6.30 24.49 -15.51
N ALA A 126 6.44 24.32 -14.19
CA ALA A 126 6.98 25.33 -13.29
C ALA A 126 8.46 25.62 -13.57
N LEU A 127 9.26 24.58 -13.88
CA LEU A 127 10.66 24.74 -14.28
C LEU A 127 10.77 25.49 -15.61
N ALA A 128 9.95 25.14 -16.61
CA ALA A 128 9.91 25.84 -17.89
C ALA A 128 9.51 27.32 -17.72
N ALA A 129 8.50 27.60 -16.89
CA ALA A 129 8.08 28.96 -16.57
C ALA A 129 9.13 29.76 -15.79
N ALA A 130 9.99 29.11 -15.00
CA ALA A 130 11.12 29.75 -14.31
C ALA A 130 12.32 30.00 -15.24
N VAL A 131 12.50 29.18 -16.29
CA VAL A 131 13.56 29.35 -17.29
C VAL A 131 13.23 30.47 -18.30
N VAL A 132 11.95 30.70 -18.62
CA VAL A 132 11.53 31.75 -19.58
C VAL A 132 11.98 33.17 -19.17
N PRO A 133 11.86 33.62 -17.90
CA PRO A 133 12.46 34.87 -17.43
C PRO A 133 13.98 34.89 -17.52
N GLY A 134 14.64 33.74 -17.30
CA GLY A 134 16.10 33.61 -17.37
C GLY A 134 16.65 33.85 -18.78
N VAL A 135 15.94 33.44 -19.82
CA VAL A 135 16.35 33.66 -21.23
C VAL A 135 16.13 35.11 -21.66
N ALA A 136 15.07 35.77 -21.17
CA ALA A 136 14.85 37.20 -21.42
C ALA A 136 15.91 38.10 -20.75
N GLY A 137 16.46 37.69 -19.59
CA GLY A 137 17.57 38.38 -18.94
C GLY A 137 18.89 38.30 -19.71
N VAL A 138 19.15 37.19 -20.41
CA VAL A 138 20.36 36.99 -21.21
C VAL A 138 20.29 37.79 -22.52
N THR A 139 19.12 37.93 -23.14
CA THR A 139 18.94 38.79 -24.32
C THR A 139 18.97 40.29 -23.95
N GLY A 140 18.52 40.66 -22.75
CA GLY A 140 18.66 42.02 -22.21
C GLY A 140 20.12 42.45 -22.04
N LEU A 141 21.02 41.52 -21.67
CA LEU A 141 22.46 41.80 -21.59
C LEU A 141 23.10 42.00 -22.97
N ALA A 142 22.62 41.28 -23.99
CA ALA A 142 23.07 41.45 -25.37
C ALA A 142 22.59 42.79 -25.99
N GLY A 143 21.41 43.28 -25.58
CA GLY A 143 20.89 44.58 -26.00
C GLY A 143 21.65 45.78 -25.42
N LEU A 144 22.26 45.63 -24.23
CA LEU A 144 23.08 46.70 -23.63
C LEU A 144 24.42 46.92 -24.34
N ALA A 145 24.92 45.91 -25.07
CA ALA A 145 26.18 46.00 -25.82
C ALA A 145 26.05 46.73 -27.18
N ALA A 146 24.83 47.11 -27.58
CA ALA A 146 24.55 47.71 -28.89
C ALA A 146 24.19 49.22 -28.83
N VAL A 147 24.42 49.90 -27.72
CA VAL A 147 24.24 51.37 -27.64
C VAL A 147 25.42 52.05 -28.36
N PRO A 148 25.20 52.81 -29.45
CA PRO A 148 26.28 53.54 -30.11
C PRO A 148 26.68 54.72 -29.22
N ALA A 149 27.97 54.80 -28.88
CA ALA A 149 28.56 56.00 -28.30
C ALA A 149 28.55 57.13 -29.35
N VAL A 150 27.63 58.08 -29.23
CA VAL A 150 27.68 59.37 -29.93
C VAL A 150 27.68 60.46 -28.88
N GLY A 151 28.80 61.18 -28.79
CA GLY A 151 29.08 62.16 -27.76
C GLY A 151 28.50 63.54 -28.01
N ALA A 152 28.47 64.34 -26.94
CA ALA A 152 28.50 65.79 -26.99
C ALA A 152 29.30 66.30 -25.79
N ALA A 153 30.53 66.72 -26.05
CA ALA A 153 31.32 67.52 -25.12
C ALA A 153 30.91 68.99 -25.25
N ALA A 154 30.64 69.68 -24.13
CA ALA A 154 30.97 71.10 -23.91
C ALA A 154 30.51 71.58 -22.51
N GLY A 155 31.44 72.10 -21.71
CA GLY A 155 31.18 73.16 -20.73
C GLY A 155 31.34 72.83 -19.24
N ALA A 156 32.48 73.23 -18.65
CA ALA A 156 32.60 73.60 -17.23
C ALA A 156 33.11 75.06 -17.18
N PRO A 157 33.13 75.82 -16.06
CA PRO A 157 32.65 75.56 -14.68
C PRO A 157 31.85 76.76 -14.05
N ALA A 158 31.38 76.67 -12.79
CA ALA A 158 31.35 77.82 -11.84
C ALA A 158 30.95 77.39 -10.41
N ALA A 159 31.69 77.88 -9.42
CA ALA A 159 31.47 77.75 -7.98
C ALA A 159 30.55 78.86 -7.44
N LEU A 160 29.78 78.60 -6.36
CA LEU A 160 29.45 79.60 -5.34
C LEU A 160 28.99 78.94 -4.02
N VAL A 161 29.35 79.63 -2.94
CA VAL A 161 29.49 79.21 -1.54
C VAL A 161 28.32 79.75 -0.70
N GLY A 162 27.81 78.94 0.24
CA GLY A 162 27.61 79.33 1.66
C GLY A 162 26.29 79.97 2.18
N SER A 163 26.03 79.66 3.47
CA SER A 163 25.18 80.30 4.51
C SER A 163 23.67 79.94 4.59
N VAL A 164 23.17 79.18 5.60
CA VAL A 164 22.87 79.46 7.05
C VAL A 164 21.57 80.28 7.21
N ALA A 165 20.42 79.68 7.59
CA ALA A 165 19.84 79.35 8.93
C ALA A 165 18.60 80.25 9.23
N PRO A 166 17.80 80.11 10.32
CA PRO A 166 18.11 79.70 11.69
C PRO A 166 17.64 78.29 12.09
#